data_AF-F6G481-F1
#
_entry.id   AF-F6G481-F1
#
_cell.length_a   1.000
_cell.length_b   1.000
_cell.length_c   1.000
_cell.angle_alpha   90.00
_cell.angle_beta   90.00
_cell.angle_gamma   90.00
#
_symmetry.space_group_name_H-M   'P 1'
#
loop_
_entity.id
_entity.type
_entity.pdbx_description
1 polymer ?
#
loop_
_entity_poly.entity_id
_entity_poly.type
_entity_poly.pdbx_seq_one_letter_code
_entity_poly.pdbx_strand_id
1 'polypeptide(L)'
;MPHVLLFLLTSIAITVMPGPDNLQVIARGASQGRRAGLAAAAGFASGCLFHTTLAALGLAAVLQSAPAAFQAIRWLGAAYLV
;
A
#
# COMPACT_ATOMS: atom_id res chain seq x y z
N MET A 1 8.20 -26.29 0.02
CA MET A 1 8.68 -24.89 0.09
C MET A 1 8.99 -24.23 -1.29
N PRO A 2 8.30 -24.52 -2.41
CA PRO A 2 8.54 -23.80 -3.68
C PRO A 2 7.84 -22.43 -3.76
N HIS A 3 6.83 -22.16 -2.93
CA HIS A 3 6.04 -20.93 -2.97
C HIS A 3 6.77 -19.69 -2.45
N VAL A 4 7.70 -19.86 -1.50
CA VAL A 4 8.46 -18.73 -0.94
C VAL A 4 9.39 -18.12 -1.99
N LEU A 5 10.00 -18.96 -2.83
CA LEU A 5 10.87 -18.52 -3.91
C LEU A 5 10.07 -17.75 -4.97
N LEU A 6 8.91 -18.28 -5.37
CA LEU A 6 8.00 -17.60 -6.30
C LEU A 6 7.47 -16.28 -5.73
N PHE A 7 7.09 -16.25 -4.46
CA PHE A 7 6.64 -15.04 -3.76
C PHE A 7 7.73 -13.97 -3.68
N LEU A 8 8.96 -14.37 -3.37
CA LEU A 8 10.10 -13.46 -3.35
C LEU A 8 10.37 -12.89 -4.75
N LEU A 9 10.37 -13.74 -5.78
CA LEU A 9 10.57 -13.32 -7.16
C LEU A 9 9.49 -12.34 -7.63
N THR A 10 8.21 -12.63 -7.37
CA THR A 10 7.10 -11.74 -7.75
C THR A 10 7.12 -10.45 -6.94
N SER A 11 7.40 -10.51 -5.63
CA SER A 11 7.52 -9.31 -4.79
C SER A 11 8.65 -8.40 -5.26
N ILE A 12 9.82 -8.96 -5.58
CA ILE A 12 10.94 -8.18 -6.14
C ILE A 12 10.56 -7.60 -7.49
N ALA A 13 9.96 -8.38 -8.39
CA ALA A 13 9.54 -7.90 -9.71
C ALA A 13 8.56 -6.72 -9.61
N ILE A 14 7.56 -6.80 -8.73
CA ILE A 14 6.58 -5.73 -8.50
C ILE A 14 7.25 -4.51 -7.83
N THR A 15 8.15 -4.73 -6.87
CA THR A 15 8.86 -3.65 -6.15
C THR A 15 9.81 -2.88 -7.07
N VAL A 16 10.48 -3.59 -7.99
CA VAL A 16 11.41 -3.00 -8.95
C VAL A 16 10.67 -2.22 -10.04
N MET A 17 9.42 -2.59 -10.36
CA MET A 17 8.63 -1.87 -11.36
C MET A 17 8.41 -0.42 -10.88
N PRO A 18 9.05 0.58 -11.52
CA PRO A 18 9.06 1.93 -10.97
C PRO A 18 7.70 2.57 -11.22
N GLY A 19 6.86 2.55 -10.18
CA GLY A 19 5.60 3.31 -10.15
C GLY A 19 5.84 4.82 -10.08
N PRO A 20 4.78 5.63 -10.20
CA PRO A 20 4.86 7.09 -10.15
C PRO A 20 5.49 7.61 -8.85
N ASP A 21 5.24 6.97 -7.70
CA ASP A 21 5.85 7.33 -6.41
C ASP A 21 7.38 7.12 -6.40
N ASN A 22 7.83 5.93 -6.85
CA ASN A 22 9.25 5.60 -6.93
C ASN A 22 9.99 6.55 -7.89
N LEU A 23 9.38 6.86 -9.03
CA LEU A 23 9.93 7.83 -9.99
C LEU A 23 10.05 9.24 -9.38
N GLN A 24 9.07 9.67 -8.59
CA GLN A 24 9.11 11.00 -7.98
C GLN A 24 10.19 11.10 -6.89
N VAL A 25 10.37 10.05 -6.08
CA VAL A 25 11.47 9.96 -5.10
C VAL A 25 12.83 9.95 -5.79
N ILE A 26 12.98 9.16 -6.87
CA ILE A 26 14.22 9.10 -7.66
C ILE A 26 14.51 10.46 -8.30
N ALA A 27 13.52 11.10 -8.92
CA ALA A 27 13.67 12.41 -9.55
C ALA A 27 14.06 13.49 -8.54
N ARG A 28 13.45 13.51 -7.34
CA ARG A 28 13.84 14.42 -6.26
C ARG A 28 15.24 14.12 -5.73
N GLY A 29 15.61 12.85 -5.60
CA GLY A 29 16.96 12.43 -5.21
C GLY A 29 18.03 12.83 -6.23
N ALA A 30 17.71 12.73 -7.53
CA ALA A 30 18.61 13.07 -8.62
C ALA A 30 18.77 14.59 -8.82
N SER A 31 17.68 15.35 -8.67
CA SER A 31 17.68 16.81 -8.88
C SER A 31 18.09 17.63 -7.64
N GLN A 32 17.75 17.17 -6.44
CA GLN A 32 17.92 17.92 -5.18
C GLN A 32 18.82 17.19 -4.18
N GLY A 33 19.44 16.08 -4.59
CA GLY A 33 20.38 15.30 -3.79
C GLY A 33 19.74 14.23 -2.89
N ARG A 34 20.59 13.35 -2.36
CA ARG A 34 20.18 12.17 -1.56
C ARG A 34 19.28 12.51 -0.37
N ARG A 35 19.54 13.61 0.33
CA ARG A 35 18.73 14.04 1.48
C ARG A 35 17.30 14.40 1.08
N ALA A 36 17.12 15.06 -0.05
CA ALA A 36 15.79 15.42 -0.56
C ALA A 36 15.00 14.17 -1.01
N GLY A 37 15.67 13.21 -1.63
CA GLY A 37 15.07 11.91 -1.96
C GLY A 37 14.61 11.14 -0.72
N LEU A 38 15.45 11.05 0.31
CA LEU A 38 15.08 10.39 1.59
C LEU A 38 13.93 11.10 2.30
N ALA A 39 13.92 12.43 2.33
CA ALA A 39 12.83 13.21 2.89
C ALA A 39 11.51 12.99 2.13
N ALA A 40 11.56 12.93 0.79
CA ALA A 40 10.39 12.64 -0.03
C ALA A 40 9.86 11.22 0.23
N ALA A 41 10.74 10.22 0.29
CA ALA A 41 10.36 8.84 0.61
C ALA A 41 9.71 8.71 2.00
N ALA A 42 10.27 9.39 3.01
CA ALA A 42 9.70 9.43 4.36
C ALA A 42 8.34 10.14 4.39
N GLY A 43 8.19 11.23 3.63
CA GLY A 43 6.91 11.94 3.45
C GLY A 43 5.83 11.03 2.85
N PHE A 44 6.15 10.33 1.76
CA PHE A 44 5.22 9.36 1.15
C PHE A 44 4.85 8.23 2.12
N ALA A 45 5.84 7.60 2.76
CA ALA A 45 5.58 6.51 3.67
C ALA A 45 4.70 6.94 4.86
N SER A 46 5.01 8.08 5.49
CA SER A 46 4.23 8.61 6.59
C SER A 46 2.80 9.01 6.18
N GLY A 47 2.63 9.63 5.01
CA GLY A 47 1.32 9.97 4.45
C GLY A 47 0.48 8.73 4.18
N CYS A 48 1.07 7.71 3.55
CA CYS A 48 0.40 6.43 3.30
C CYS A 48 -0.02 5.75 4.61
N LEU A 49 0.86 5.71 5.61
CA LEU A 49 0.53 5.16 6.93
C LEU A 49 -0.64 5.90 7.56
N PHE A 50 -0.55 7.23 7.64
CA PHE A 50 -1.59 8.05 8.26
C PHE A 50 -2.95 7.88 7.57
N HIS A 51 -3.00 8.00 6.24
CA HIS A 51 -4.22 7.83 5.47
C HIS A 51 -4.80 6.43 5.62
N THR A 52 -3.96 5.39 5.52
CA THR A 52 -4.41 3.99 5.62
C THR A 52 -4.90 3.66 7.02
N THR A 53 -4.23 4.15 8.08
CA THR A 53 -4.70 3.96 9.46
C THR A 53 -6.03 4.64 9.71
N LEU A 54 -6.21 5.89 9.23
CA LEU A 54 -7.50 6.58 9.31
C LEU A 54 -8.60 5.83 8.56
N ALA A 55 -8.33 5.38 7.34
CA ALA A 55 -9.26 4.60 6.56
C ALA A 55 -9.62 3.28 7.26
N ALA A 56 -8.64 2.56 7.81
CA ALA A 56 -8.85 1.30 8.51
C ALA A 56 -9.66 1.48 9.80
N LEU A 57 -9.34 2.49 10.62
CA LEU A 57 -10.08 2.81 11.84
C LEU A 57 -11.51 3.28 11.53
N GLY A 58 -11.66 4.14 10.53
CA GLY A 58 -12.98 4.60 10.08
C GLY A 58 -13.83 3.46 9.53
N LEU A 59 -13.26 2.60 8.69
CA LEU A 59 -13.93 1.41 8.17
C LEU A 59 -14.32 0.46 9.30
N ALA A 60 -13.44 0.22 10.27
CA ALA A 60 -13.75 -0.60 11.43
C ALA A 60 -14.93 -0.05 12.24
N ALA A 61 -15.00 1.26 12.46
CA ALA A 61 -16.13 1.91 13.13
C ALA A 61 -17.44 1.74 12.34
N VAL A 62 -17.40 1.92 11.02
CA VAL A 62 -18.57 1.70 10.16
C VAL A 62 -19.05 0.26 10.23
N LEU A 63 -18.14 -0.72 10.15
CA LEU A 63 -18.49 -2.14 10.20
C LEU A 63 -19.06 -2.56 11.56
N GLN A 64 -18.63 -1.95 12.66
CA GLN A 64 -19.25 -2.17 13.98
C GLN A 64 -20.67 -1.59 14.05
N SER A 65 -20.90 -0.43 13.44
CA SER A 65 -22.21 0.23 13.45
C SER A 65 -23.23 -0.42 12.50
N ALA A 66 -22.78 -1.02 11.40
CA ALA A 66 -23.64 -1.50 10.31
C ALA A 66 -23.36 -2.97 9.94
N PRO A 67 -24.10 -3.94 10.53
CA PRO A 67 -23.94 -5.37 10.25
C PRO A 67 -24.10 -5.73 8.76
N ALA A 68 -24.95 -5.00 8.04
CA ALA A 68 -25.16 -5.20 6.60
C ALA A 68 -23.92 -4.85 5.77
N ALA A 69 -23.15 -3.83 6.15
CA ALA A 69 -21.91 -3.46 5.46
C ALA A 69 -20.85 -4.55 5.61
N PHE A 70 -20.75 -5.16 6.78
CA PHE A 70 -19.85 -6.29 7.00
C PHE A 70 -20.22 -7.50 6.13
N GLN A 71 -21.50 -7.84 6.03
CA GLN A 71 -21.95 -8.93 5.15
C GLN A 71 -21.64 -8.64 3.68
N ALA A 72 -21.90 -7.42 3.21
CA ALA A 72 -21.60 -7.02 1.84
C ALA A 72 -20.11 -7.17 1.50
N ILE A 73 -19.22 -6.65 2.36
CA ILE A 73 -17.77 -6.79 2.18
C ILE A 73 -17.35 -8.27 2.21
N ARG A 74 -17.94 -9.08 3.10
CA ARG A 74 -17.63 -10.51 3.19
C ARG A 74 -17.96 -11.26 1.90
N TRP A 75 -19.13 -11.00 1.32
CA TRP A 75 -19.53 -11.61 0.04
C TRP A 75 -18.70 -11.10 -1.14
N LEU A 76 -18.38 -9.81 -1.18
CA LEU A 76 -17.49 -9.24 -2.20
C LEU A 76 -16.08 -9.84 -2.14
N GLY A 77 -15.51 -9.99 -0.94
CA GLY A 77 -14.20 -10.62 -0.75
C GLY A 77 -14.20 -12.08 -1.17
N ALA A 78 -15.27 -12.82 -0.87
CA ALA A 78 -15.43 -14.20 -1.35
C ALA A 78 -15.50 -14.27 -2.88
N ALA A 79 -16.23 -13.36 -3.52
CA ALA A 79 -16.31 -13.28 -4.98
C ALA A 79 -14.98 -12.88 -5.64
N TYR A 80 -14.13 -12.09 -4.98
CA TYR A 80 -12.81 -11.72 -5.49
C TYR A 80 -11.79 -12.87 -5.47
N LEU A 81 -11.96 -13.83 -4.54
CA LEU A 81 -11.04 -14.95 -4.36
C LEU A 81 -11.41 -16.20 -5.19
N VAL A 82 -12.60 -16.22 -5.81
CA VAL A 82 -13.08 -17.27 -6.72
C VAL A 82 -12.81 -16.86 -8.15
#